data_AF-A0A1C6NF49-F1
#
_entry.id   AF-A0A1C6NF49-F1
#
_cell.length_a   1.000
_cell.length_b   1.000
_cell.length_c   1.000
_cell.angle_alpha   90.00
_cell.angle_beta   90.00
_cell.angle_gamma   90.00
#
_symmetry.space_group_name_H-M   'P 1'
#
loop_
_entity.id
_entity.type
_entity.pdbx_description
1 polymer ?
#
loop_
_entity_poly.entity_id
_entity_poly.type
_entity_poly.pdbx_seq_one_letter_code
_entity_poly.pdbx_strand_id
1 'polypeptide(L)'
;MNVDEFVKVTEALTKLLGVSIWPVVLVVVLVKFSPALKEFFYGLGEFSFKGGGFEATAKRKQAEASAALVAASVARPDAETTPESAARNAREAAAVVADAVNARVIRRASAATVLWVDDRPENNIFERQSLEALGISFVLATSTEEALKLLSKQQFDVIISDMGRPPDSRAGYTLLDRLRSSGNQTPFVIYAGSNAPEHKAEARSHGAIGSTNRATELFEYVLAALNGRR
;
A
#
# COMPACT_ATOMS: atom_id res chain seq x y z
N MET A 1 -69.83 -9.78 4.73
CA MET A 1 -68.61 -9.44 3.97
C MET A 1 -69.02 -8.95 2.61
N ASN A 2 -68.65 -7.70 2.27
CA ASN A 2 -68.92 -7.14 0.95
C ASN A 2 -68.01 -7.81 -0.09
N VAL A 3 -68.51 -7.98 -1.31
CA VAL A 3 -67.77 -8.64 -2.42
C VAL A 3 -66.41 -7.96 -2.64
N ASP A 4 -66.33 -6.64 -2.49
CA ASP A 4 -65.09 -5.86 -2.61
C ASP A 4 -64.05 -6.16 -1.53
N GLU A 5 -64.49 -6.54 -0.33
CA GLU A 5 -63.60 -6.88 0.79
C GLU A 5 -63.01 -8.28 0.58
N PHE A 6 -63.81 -9.21 0.05
CA PHE A 6 -63.34 -10.55 -0.33
C PHE A 6 -62.32 -10.48 -1.48
N VAL A 7 -62.56 -9.65 -2.50
CA VAL A 7 -61.62 -9.44 -3.61
C VAL A 7 -60.28 -8.89 -3.10
N LYS A 8 -60.30 -7.89 -2.23
CA LYS A 8 -59.07 -7.32 -1.63
C LYS A 8 -58.28 -8.33 -0.80
N VAL A 9 -58.95 -9.17 -0.02
CA VAL A 9 -58.29 -10.23 0.77
C VAL A 9 -57.66 -11.28 -0.16
N THR A 10 -58.37 -11.70 -1.21
CA THR A 10 -57.80 -12.66 -2.17
C THR A 10 -56.58 -12.09 -2.89
N GLU A 11 -56.63 -10.83 -3.35
CA GLU A 11 -55.50 -10.19 -4.04
C GLU A 11 -54.28 -9.98 -3.12
N ALA A 12 -54.52 -9.65 -1.84
CA ALA A 12 -53.47 -9.55 -0.84
C ALA A 12 -52.83 -10.92 -0.56
N LEU A 13 -53.61 -12.00 -0.48
CA LEU A 13 -53.09 -13.36 -0.35
C LEU A 13 -52.26 -13.78 -1.57
N THR A 14 -52.67 -13.46 -2.80
CA THR A 14 -51.89 -13.82 -4.00
C THR A 14 -50.55 -13.09 -4.05
N LYS A 15 -50.52 -11.80 -3.66
CA LYS A 15 -49.26 -11.03 -3.56
C LYS A 15 -48.34 -11.56 -2.47
N LEU A 16 -48.90 -11.95 -1.31
CA LEU A 16 -48.13 -12.49 -0.20
C LEU A 16 -47.57 -13.89 -0.51
N LEU A 17 -48.35 -14.74 -1.19
CA LEU A 17 -47.91 -16.04 -1.67
C LEU A 17 -46.79 -15.90 -2.73
N GLY A 18 -46.95 -14.97 -3.68
CA GLY A 18 -45.92 -14.70 -4.70
C GLY A 18 -44.56 -14.26 -4.12
N VAL A 19 -44.57 -13.47 -3.04
CA VAL A 19 -43.34 -13.01 -2.36
C VAL A 19 -42.75 -14.08 -1.44
N SER A 20 -43.58 -14.96 -0.88
CA SER A 20 -43.14 -16.01 0.07
C SER A 20 -42.58 -17.25 -0.63
N ILE A 21 -42.92 -17.48 -1.90
CA ILE A 21 -42.40 -18.61 -2.68
C ILE A 21 -40.88 -18.50 -2.88
N TRP A 22 -40.35 -17.31 -3.15
CA TRP A 22 -38.92 -17.13 -3.44
C TRP A 22 -38.00 -17.46 -2.23
N PRO A 23 -38.27 -17.00 -1.00
CA PRO A 23 -37.53 -17.42 0.19
C PRO A 23 -37.60 -18.93 0.43
N VAL A 24 -38.78 -19.55 0.24
CA VAL A 24 -38.94 -21.00 0.44
C VAL A 24 -38.18 -21.80 -0.61
N VAL A 25 -38.24 -21.39 -1.88
CA VAL A 25 -37.44 -21.99 -2.96
C VAL A 25 -35.96 -21.82 -2.67
N LEU A 26 -35.52 -20.65 -2.20
CA LEU A 26 -34.13 -20.38 -1.86
C LEU A 26 -33.67 -21.26 -0.69
N VAL A 27 -34.50 -21.44 0.34
CA VAL A 27 -34.21 -22.37 1.46
C VAL A 27 -34.16 -23.82 0.98
N VAL A 28 -35.11 -24.26 0.14
CA VAL A 28 -35.12 -25.62 -0.42
C VAL A 28 -33.89 -25.88 -1.29
N VAL A 29 -33.49 -24.90 -2.11
CA VAL A 29 -32.26 -24.97 -2.90
C VAL A 29 -31.04 -25.03 -1.98
N LEU A 30 -30.94 -24.17 -0.97
CA LEU A 30 -29.82 -24.18 -0.03
C LEU A 30 -29.73 -25.50 0.76
N VAL A 31 -30.86 -26.11 1.14
CA VAL A 31 -30.89 -27.38 1.88
C VAL A 31 -30.57 -28.56 0.97
N LYS A 32 -31.22 -28.64 -0.20
CA LYS A 32 -31.05 -29.74 -1.17
C LYS A 32 -29.65 -29.76 -1.77
N PHE A 33 -29.09 -28.59 -2.03
CA PHE A 33 -27.72 -28.42 -2.51
C PHE A 33 -26.73 -28.18 -1.36
N SER A 34 -27.13 -28.28 -0.09
CA SER A 34 -26.20 -28.11 1.04
C SER A 34 -24.98 -29.04 1.00
N PRO A 35 -25.07 -30.31 0.54
CA PRO A 35 -23.89 -31.16 0.41
C PRO A 35 -22.95 -30.66 -0.70
N ALA A 36 -23.50 -30.25 -1.85
CA ALA A 36 -22.74 -29.71 -2.97
C ALA A 36 -22.17 -28.31 -2.69
N LEU A 37 -22.89 -27.47 -1.94
CA LEU A 37 -22.42 -26.18 -1.46
C LEU A 37 -21.33 -26.37 -0.42
N LYS A 38 -21.48 -27.32 0.51
CA LYS A 38 -20.40 -27.67 1.45
C LYS A 38 -19.17 -28.16 0.69
N GLU A 39 -19.30 -29.05 -0.28
CA GLU A 39 -18.16 -29.47 -1.12
C GLU A 39 -17.58 -28.32 -1.94
N PHE A 40 -18.40 -27.40 -2.44
CA PHE A 40 -17.93 -26.20 -3.13
C PHE A 40 -17.17 -25.25 -2.18
N PHE A 41 -17.64 -25.05 -0.95
CA PHE A 41 -16.97 -24.21 0.05
C PHE A 41 -15.73 -24.89 0.65
N TYR A 42 -15.74 -26.21 0.82
CA TYR A 42 -14.55 -27.00 1.18
C TYR A 42 -13.51 -27.00 0.04
N GLY A 43 -13.98 -27.08 -1.22
CA GLY A 43 -13.16 -26.95 -2.43
C GLY A 43 -12.61 -25.54 -2.63
N LEU A 44 -13.32 -24.49 -2.20
CA LEU A 44 -12.79 -23.13 -2.11
C LEU A 44 -11.68 -23.00 -1.06
N GLY A 45 -11.74 -23.80 0.01
CA GLY A 45 -10.63 -23.96 0.97
C GLY A 45 -9.37 -24.51 0.32
N GLU A 46 -9.49 -25.45 -0.63
CA GLU A 46 -8.35 -25.97 -1.41
C GLU A 46 -7.97 -25.08 -2.62
N PHE A 47 -8.92 -24.39 -3.27
CA PHE A 47 -8.64 -23.45 -4.37
C PHE A 47 -7.99 -22.15 -3.89
N SER A 48 -8.25 -21.74 -2.64
CA SER A 48 -7.52 -20.64 -1.99
C SER A 48 -6.08 -21.04 -1.61
N PHE A 49 -5.78 -22.34 -1.53
CA PHE A 49 -4.50 -22.87 -1.08
C PHE A 49 -3.57 -23.38 -2.20
N LYS A 50 -4.04 -23.45 -3.46
CA LYS A 50 -3.21 -23.78 -4.63
C LYS A 50 -3.10 -22.62 -5.61
N GLY A 51 -2.35 -21.59 -5.20
CA GLY A 51 -1.44 -20.82 -6.05
C GLY A 51 -2.02 -19.87 -7.10
N GLY A 52 -2.92 -20.30 -7.99
CA GLY A 52 -3.15 -19.62 -9.26
C GLY A 52 -3.66 -18.17 -9.16
N GLY A 53 -4.68 -17.90 -8.33
CA GLY A 53 -5.27 -16.57 -8.21
C GLY A 53 -4.36 -15.58 -7.46
N PHE A 54 -3.81 -16.01 -6.33
CA PHE A 54 -2.93 -15.18 -5.52
C PHE A 54 -1.57 -14.95 -6.20
N GLU A 55 -1.04 -15.96 -6.88
CA GLU A 55 0.20 -15.86 -7.66
C GLU A 55 0.01 -14.97 -8.89
N ALA A 56 -1.14 -15.03 -9.58
CA ALA A 56 -1.45 -14.10 -10.67
C ALA A 56 -1.57 -12.65 -10.18
N THR A 57 -2.26 -12.40 -9.06
CA THR A 57 -2.33 -11.06 -8.45
C THR A 57 -0.97 -10.58 -7.98
N ALA A 58 -0.16 -11.46 -7.37
CA ALA A 58 1.18 -11.12 -6.90
C ALA A 58 2.11 -10.78 -8.06
N LYS A 59 2.13 -11.59 -9.14
CA LYS A 59 2.89 -11.31 -10.36
C LYS A 59 2.47 -10.00 -11.01
N ARG A 60 1.16 -9.70 -11.03
CA ARG A 60 0.65 -8.43 -11.54
C ARG A 60 1.13 -7.24 -10.72
N LYS A 61 0.97 -7.28 -9.38
CA LYS A 61 1.46 -6.23 -8.47
C LYS A 61 2.98 -6.05 -8.59
N GLN A 62 3.72 -7.15 -8.73
CA GLN A 62 5.17 -7.12 -8.93
C GLN A 62 5.53 -6.44 -10.26
N ALA A 63 4.82 -6.74 -11.35
CA ALA A 63 5.04 -6.08 -12.64
C ALA A 63 4.70 -4.58 -12.60
N GLU A 64 3.60 -4.20 -11.96
CA GLU A 64 3.20 -2.80 -11.78
C GLU A 64 4.24 -2.03 -10.94
N ALA A 65 4.66 -2.60 -9.81
CA ALA A 65 5.72 -2.02 -8.97
C ALA A 65 7.05 -1.90 -9.71
N SER A 66 7.42 -2.92 -10.50
CA SER A 66 8.64 -2.90 -11.32
C SER A 66 8.58 -1.79 -12.37
N ALA A 67 7.46 -1.63 -13.09
CA ALA A 67 7.34 -0.59 -14.10
C ALA A 67 7.45 0.81 -13.51
N ALA A 68 6.77 1.06 -12.38
CA ALA A 68 6.83 2.35 -11.70
C ALA A 68 8.22 2.62 -11.08
N LEU A 69 8.88 1.61 -10.50
CA LEU A 69 10.22 1.79 -9.94
C LEU A 69 11.27 2.05 -11.03
N VAL A 70 11.14 1.37 -12.18
CA VAL A 70 11.95 1.66 -13.37
C VAL A 70 11.76 3.11 -13.80
N ALA A 71 10.51 3.58 -13.92
CA ALA A 71 10.22 4.97 -14.25
C ALA A 71 10.86 5.94 -13.25
N ALA A 72 10.73 5.69 -11.94
CA ALA A 72 11.36 6.51 -10.90
C ALA A 72 12.89 6.54 -11.00
N SER A 73 13.51 5.39 -11.34
CA SER A 73 14.97 5.28 -11.46
C SER A 73 15.56 5.97 -12.70
N VAL A 74 14.73 6.17 -13.75
CA VAL A 74 15.13 6.77 -15.02
C VAL A 74 14.72 8.24 -15.11
N ALA A 75 13.59 8.63 -14.50
CA ALA A 75 13.08 10.00 -14.50
C ALA A 75 13.93 10.97 -13.67
N ARG A 76 14.88 10.46 -12.86
CA ARG A 76 15.76 11.30 -12.07
C ARG A 76 16.74 12.08 -12.95
N PRO A 77 16.84 13.41 -12.78
CA PRO A 77 17.82 14.23 -13.45
C PRO A 77 19.17 14.09 -12.73
N ASP A 78 19.83 12.95 -12.90
CA ASP A 78 21.26 12.87 -12.62
C ASP A 78 21.98 13.52 -13.81
N ALA A 79 23.07 14.25 -13.55
CA ALA A 79 23.71 15.15 -14.52
C ALA A 79 24.28 14.47 -15.79
N GLU A 80 24.21 13.13 -15.92
CA GLU A 80 24.76 12.35 -17.04
C GLU A 80 23.93 11.09 -17.35
N THR A 81 22.64 11.23 -17.66
CA THR A 81 21.81 10.09 -18.08
C THR A 81 22.13 9.70 -19.52
N THR A 82 23.08 8.78 -19.71
CA THR A 82 23.30 8.10 -20.99
C THR A 82 22.24 7.01 -21.21
N PRO A 83 21.95 6.60 -22.46
CA PRO A 83 21.07 5.45 -22.72
C PRO A 83 21.54 4.17 -22.00
N GLU A 84 22.86 4.00 -21.85
CA GLU A 84 23.44 2.86 -21.14
C GLU A 84 23.20 2.93 -19.62
N SER A 85 23.34 4.11 -19.00
CA SER A 85 23.05 4.28 -17.57
C SER A 85 21.56 4.14 -17.28
N ALA A 86 20.69 4.65 -18.16
CA ALA A 86 19.23 4.45 -18.05
C ALA A 86 18.85 2.96 -18.14
N ALA A 87 19.42 2.22 -19.10
CA ALA A 87 19.16 0.78 -19.24
C ALA A 87 19.67 -0.02 -18.04
N ARG A 88 20.84 0.37 -17.48
CA ARG A 88 21.38 -0.24 -16.26
C ARG A 88 20.48 0.02 -15.05
N ASN A 89 20.05 1.27 -14.83
CA ASN A 89 19.15 1.65 -13.75
C ASN A 89 17.81 0.91 -13.84
N ALA A 90 17.26 0.77 -15.05
CA ALA A 90 16.03 0.01 -15.28
C ALA A 90 16.19 -1.47 -14.91
N ARG A 91 17.29 -2.11 -15.31
CA ARG A 91 17.57 -3.51 -14.95
C ARG A 91 17.74 -3.68 -13.44
N GLU A 92 18.44 -2.77 -12.79
CA GLU A 92 18.63 -2.78 -11.33
C GLU A 92 17.29 -2.64 -10.61
N ALA A 93 16.45 -1.67 -11.01
CA ALA A 93 15.12 -1.49 -10.43
C ALA A 93 14.24 -2.74 -10.58
N ALA A 94 14.23 -3.36 -11.76
CA ALA A 94 13.50 -4.60 -11.97
C ALA A 94 14.01 -5.75 -11.09
N ALA A 95 15.34 -5.87 -10.92
CA ALA A 95 15.95 -6.89 -10.07
C ALA A 95 15.60 -6.69 -8.59
N VAL A 96 15.61 -5.44 -8.10
CA VAL A 96 15.22 -5.11 -6.71
C VAL A 96 13.77 -5.52 -6.44
N VAL A 97 12.85 -5.23 -7.36
CA VAL A 97 11.45 -5.66 -7.23
C VAL A 97 11.33 -7.19 -7.30
N ALA A 98 12.10 -7.84 -8.18
CA ALA A 98 12.10 -9.30 -8.30
C ALA A 98 12.52 -10.00 -6.99
N ASP A 99 13.54 -9.46 -6.30
CA ASP A 99 14.09 -10.03 -5.08
C ASP A 99 13.27 -9.67 -3.82
N ALA A 100 12.90 -8.40 -3.68
CA ALA A 100 12.26 -7.90 -2.46
C ALA A 100 10.75 -8.20 -2.39
N VAL A 101 10.06 -8.35 -3.53
CA VAL A 101 8.60 -8.50 -3.56
C VAL A 101 8.20 -9.97 -3.59
N ASN A 102 7.61 -10.41 -2.48
CA ASN A 102 6.99 -11.73 -2.36
C ASN A 102 5.58 -11.63 -1.75
N ALA A 103 4.87 -12.76 -1.73
CA ALA A 103 3.51 -12.87 -1.19
C ALA A 103 3.33 -12.27 0.22
N ARG A 104 4.31 -12.48 1.11
CA ARG A 104 4.28 -11.98 2.48
C ARG A 104 4.43 -10.46 2.53
N VAL A 105 5.36 -9.93 1.74
CA VAL A 105 5.61 -8.49 1.63
C VAL A 105 4.39 -7.79 1.07
N ILE A 106 3.79 -8.30 -0.02
CA ILE A 106 2.57 -7.74 -0.61
C ILE A 106 1.44 -7.67 0.41
N ARG A 107 1.23 -8.74 1.20
CA ARG A 107 0.19 -8.77 2.22
C ARG A 107 0.42 -7.72 3.31
N ARG A 108 1.65 -7.54 3.78
CA ARG A 108 1.98 -6.52 4.79
C ARG A 108 1.88 -5.10 4.23
N ALA A 109 2.40 -4.90 3.01
CA ALA A 109 2.31 -3.66 2.27
C ALA A 109 0.86 -3.22 2.04
N SER A 110 -0.04 -4.15 1.73
CA SER A 110 -1.47 -3.87 1.50
C SER A 110 -2.23 -3.39 2.75
N ALA A 111 -1.66 -3.54 3.94
CA ALA A 111 -2.23 -3.03 5.19
C ALA A 111 -1.46 -1.82 5.74
N ALA A 112 -0.40 -1.39 5.07
CA ALA A 112 0.49 -0.36 5.55
C ALA A 112 0.05 1.03 5.09
N THR A 113 0.16 2.01 5.99
CA THR A 113 -0.03 3.43 5.73
C THR A 113 1.29 4.17 5.95
N VAL A 114 1.78 4.84 4.91
CA VAL A 114 3.03 5.59 4.93
C VAL A 114 2.74 7.08 4.92
N LEU A 115 3.39 7.82 5.82
CA LEU A 115 3.38 9.28 5.80
C LEU A 115 4.55 9.76 4.94
N TRP A 116 4.26 10.51 3.88
CA TRP A 116 5.28 11.19 3.08
C TRP A 116 5.25 12.69 3.36
N VAL A 117 6.37 13.24 3.81
CA VAL A 117 6.52 14.67 4.14
C VAL A 117 7.45 15.35 3.14
N ASP A 118 6.90 16.13 2.23
CA ASP A 118 7.61 16.74 1.10
C ASP A 118 6.87 18.02 0.67
N ASP A 119 7.60 19.12 0.46
CA ASP A 119 6.99 20.40 0.04
C ASP A 119 6.51 20.37 -1.42
N ARG A 120 7.00 19.41 -2.22
CA ARG A 120 6.66 19.20 -3.64
C ARG A 120 6.36 17.73 -3.93
N PRO A 121 5.24 17.19 -3.42
CA PRO A 121 4.86 15.78 -3.58
C PRO A 121 4.58 15.35 -5.03
N GLU A 122 4.52 16.28 -5.98
CA GLU A 122 4.49 16.01 -7.41
C GLU A 122 5.81 15.44 -7.93
N ASN A 123 6.94 15.69 -7.26
CA ASN A 123 8.25 15.21 -7.68
C ASN A 123 8.49 13.72 -7.37
N ASN A 124 7.65 13.11 -6.54
CA ASN A 124 7.83 11.75 -6.04
C ASN A 124 6.72 10.78 -6.48
N ILE A 125 5.98 11.13 -7.54
CA ILE A 125 4.85 10.35 -8.05
C ILE A 125 5.26 8.92 -8.41
N PHE A 126 6.37 8.72 -9.11
CA PHE A 126 6.77 7.39 -9.58
C PHE A 126 7.20 6.48 -8.43
N GLU A 127 7.91 7.03 -7.43
CA GLU A 127 8.27 6.32 -6.22
C GLU A 127 7.04 5.90 -5.43
N ARG A 128 6.07 6.81 -5.25
CA ARG A 128 4.80 6.48 -4.60
C ARG A 128 4.05 5.41 -5.38
N GLN A 129 3.90 5.56 -6.70
CA GLN A 129 3.22 4.57 -7.54
C GLN A 129 3.85 3.18 -7.42
N SER A 130 5.19 3.09 -7.31
CA SER A 130 5.87 1.80 -7.14
C SER A 130 5.49 1.08 -5.84
N LEU A 131 5.31 1.83 -4.75
CA LEU A 131 4.93 1.32 -3.44
C LEU A 131 3.39 1.11 -3.35
N GLU A 132 2.60 1.99 -3.96
CA GLU A 132 1.14 1.89 -4.08
C GLU A 132 0.72 0.64 -4.87
N ALA A 133 1.49 0.24 -5.90
CA ALA A 133 1.27 -0.99 -6.64
C ALA A 133 1.30 -2.24 -5.74
N LEU A 134 2.04 -2.18 -4.62
CA LEU A 134 2.06 -3.25 -3.61
C LEU A 134 0.84 -3.19 -2.67
N GLY A 135 0.08 -2.10 -2.69
CA GLY A 135 -1.09 -1.83 -1.85
C GLY A 135 -0.84 -0.86 -0.69
N ILE A 136 0.33 -0.21 -0.65
CA ILE A 136 0.65 0.78 0.39
C ILE A 136 -0.23 2.00 0.20
N SER A 137 -0.85 2.48 1.29
CA SER A 137 -1.58 3.76 1.29
C SER A 137 -0.65 4.90 1.68
N PHE A 138 -0.72 6.02 0.97
CA PHE A 138 0.03 7.22 1.33
C PHE A 138 -0.86 8.31 1.92
N VAL A 139 -0.34 8.95 2.95
CA VAL A 139 -0.83 10.24 3.45
C VAL A 139 0.28 11.24 3.24
N LEU A 140 -0.06 12.37 2.62
CA LEU A 140 0.91 13.40 2.26
C LEU A 140 0.84 14.54 3.28
N ALA A 141 2.00 15.08 3.62
CA ALA A 141 2.16 16.31 4.37
C ALA A 141 3.17 17.20 3.66
N THR A 142 2.91 18.50 3.64
CA THR A 142 3.76 19.48 2.95
C THR A 142 4.72 20.19 3.89
N SER A 143 4.56 20.00 5.21
CA SER A 143 5.37 20.65 6.23
C SER A 143 5.56 19.76 7.46
N THR A 144 6.58 20.08 8.26
CA THR A 144 6.83 19.43 9.55
C THR A 144 5.64 19.54 10.49
N GLU A 145 4.97 20.70 10.54
CA GLU A 145 3.82 20.91 11.43
C GLU A 145 2.57 20.13 10.98
N GLU A 146 2.34 20.05 9.67
CA GLU A 146 1.28 19.19 9.14
C GLU A 146 1.54 17.72 9.44
N ALA A 147 2.78 17.26 9.26
CA ALA A 147 3.18 15.90 9.60
C ALA A 147 2.91 15.58 11.08
N LEU A 148 3.33 16.45 12.00
CA LEU A 148 3.09 16.29 13.44
C LEU A 148 1.59 16.28 13.78
N LYS A 149 0.78 17.10 13.11
CA LYS A 149 -0.69 17.11 13.27
C LYS A 149 -1.33 15.81 12.78
N LEU A 150 -0.79 15.18 11.75
CA LEU A 150 -1.27 13.88 11.27
C LEU A 150 -0.83 12.75 12.21
N LEU A 151 0.41 12.80 12.68
CA LEU A 151 0.99 11.84 13.63
C LEU A 151 0.29 11.84 14.99
N SER A 152 -0.34 12.95 15.38
CA SER A 152 -1.17 13.00 16.60
C SER A 152 -2.57 12.39 16.42
N LYS A 153 -3.02 12.20 15.18
CA LYS A 153 -4.36 11.69 14.86
C LYS A 153 -4.37 10.21 14.51
N GLN A 154 -3.31 9.70 13.90
CA GLN A 154 -3.20 8.32 13.49
C GLN A 154 -1.75 7.83 13.52
N GLN A 155 -1.60 6.51 13.58
CA GLN A 155 -0.30 5.86 13.51
C GLN A 155 0.06 5.59 12.06
N PHE A 156 1.37 5.62 11.77
CA PHE A 156 1.93 5.29 10.47
C PHE A 156 2.92 4.14 10.60
N ASP A 157 3.06 3.38 9.52
CA ASP A 157 3.97 2.25 9.48
C ASP A 157 5.39 2.64 9.11
N VAL A 158 5.52 3.64 8.24
CA VAL A 158 6.79 4.25 7.84
C VAL A 158 6.55 5.74 7.61
N ILE A 159 7.56 6.55 7.92
CA ILE A 159 7.61 7.97 7.57
C ILE A 159 8.74 8.16 6.56
N ILE A 160 8.43 8.76 5.42
CA ILE A 160 9.39 9.24 4.44
C ILE A 160 9.38 10.76 4.56
N SER A 161 10.54 11.38 4.74
CA SER A 161 10.62 12.83 4.85
C SER A 161 11.72 13.36 3.96
N ASP A 162 11.39 14.36 3.16
CA ASP A 162 12.39 15.16 2.46
C ASP A 162 13.36 15.81 3.46
N MET A 163 14.62 16.01 3.09
CA MET A 163 15.61 16.62 3.98
C MET A 163 15.33 18.11 4.19
N GLY A 164 15.06 18.84 3.12
CA GLY A 164 15.11 20.29 3.10
C GLY A 164 13.84 20.89 2.52
N ARG A 165 12.96 21.36 3.39
CA ARG A 165 11.70 22.02 3.01
C ARG A 165 11.73 23.46 3.47
N PRO A 166 11.45 24.46 2.62
CA PRO A 166 11.42 25.85 3.04
C PRO A 166 10.52 26.07 4.28
N PRO A 167 10.96 26.87 5.26
CA PRO A 167 12.23 27.62 5.32
C PRO A 167 13.42 26.83 5.91
N ASP A 168 13.25 25.57 6.28
CA ASP A 168 14.22 24.76 7.02
C ASP A 168 14.95 23.74 6.11
N SER A 169 16.23 24.00 5.85
CA SER A 169 17.10 23.09 5.07
C SER A 169 17.36 21.73 5.73
N ARG A 170 17.06 21.59 7.04
CA ARG A 170 17.16 20.36 7.82
C ARG A 170 15.80 19.89 8.35
N ALA A 171 14.71 20.28 7.70
CA ALA A 171 13.34 19.95 8.12
C ALA A 171 13.11 18.45 8.37
N GLY A 172 13.76 17.58 7.61
CA GLY A 172 13.73 16.12 7.81
C GLY A 172 14.25 15.70 9.18
N TYR A 173 15.40 16.25 9.60
CA TYR A 173 15.95 16.01 10.94
C TYR A 173 15.14 16.70 12.03
N THR A 174 14.67 17.93 11.80
CA THR A 174 13.79 18.63 12.74
C THR A 174 12.55 17.80 13.07
N LEU A 175 11.91 17.17 12.07
CA LEU A 175 10.78 16.27 12.28
C LEU A 175 11.20 15.00 13.05
N LEU A 176 12.30 14.36 12.63
CA LEU A 176 12.80 13.12 13.23
C LEU A 176 13.14 13.31 14.72
N ASP A 177 13.86 14.37 15.07
CA ASP A 177 14.28 14.66 16.44
C ASP A 177 13.09 14.91 17.36
N ARG A 178 12.06 15.63 16.87
CA ARG A 178 10.79 15.82 17.59
C ARG A 178 10.05 14.49 17.82
N LEU A 179 10.08 13.58 16.85
CA LEU A 179 9.47 12.26 17.01
C LEU A 179 10.21 11.41 18.03
N ARG A 180 11.54 11.35 17.97
CA ARG A 180 12.34 10.60 18.94
C ARG A 180 12.19 11.16 20.35
N SER A 181 12.15 12.49 20.49
CA SER A 181 11.92 13.17 21.78
C SER A 181 10.55 12.88 22.40
N SER A 182 9.53 12.60 21.57
CA SER A 182 8.20 12.18 22.05
C SER A 182 8.06 10.66 22.24
N GLY A 183 9.16 9.90 22.12
CA GLY A 183 9.17 8.45 22.26
C GLY A 183 8.63 7.69 21.05
N ASN A 184 8.29 8.38 19.96
CA ASN A 184 7.82 7.74 18.74
C ASN A 184 9.01 7.07 18.01
N GLN A 185 8.91 5.75 17.81
CA GLN A 185 9.91 4.91 17.15
C GLN A 185 9.47 4.44 15.75
N THR A 186 8.49 5.10 15.14
CA THR A 186 8.06 4.77 13.77
C THR A 186 9.30 4.81 12.84
N PRO A 187 9.48 3.77 12.01
CA PRO A 187 10.50 3.72 10.98
C PRO A 187 10.54 5.00 10.16
N PHE A 188 11.72 5.60 10.02
CA PHE A 188 11.89 6.89 9.39
C PHE A 188 12.98 6.83 8.32
N VAL A 189 12.68 7.31 7.12
CA VAL A 189 13.61 7.37 5.99
C VAL A 189 13.73 8.82 5.54
N ILE A 190 14.97 9.28 5.42
CA ILE A 190 15.26 10.59 4.83
C ILE A 190 15.36 10.41 3.30
N TYR A 191 14.59 11.19 2.57
CA TYR A 191 14.74 11.34 1.13
C TYR A 191 15.45 12.67 0.85
N ALA A 192 16.55 12.65 0.13
CA ALA A 192 17.38 13.85 -0.04
C ALA A 192 17.95 13.90 -1.46
N GLY A 193 18.51 15.05 -1.85
CA GLY A 193 19.24 15.17 -3.12
C GLY A 193 20.59 14.44 -3.14
N SER A 194 21.13 14.07 -1.97
CA SER A 194 22.45 13.44 -1.84
C SER A 194 22.35 12.00 -1.32
N ASN A 195 23.25 11.14 -1.81
CA ASN A 195 23.43 9.76 -1.35
C ASN A 195 24.79 9.51 -0.68
N ALA A 196 25.48 10.57 -0.29
CA ALA A 196 26.82 10.47 0.27
C ALA A 196 26.83 9.62 1.56
N PRO A 197 27.82 8.74 1.79
CA PRO A 197 27.91 7.90 2.98
C PRO A 197 27.80 8.70 4.29
N GLU A 198 28.32 9.92 4.31
CA GLU A 198 28.31 10.84 5.45
C GLU A 198 26.88 11.23 5.83
N HIS A 199 26.02 11.57 4.86
CA HIS A 199 24.61 11.87 5.11
C HIS A 199 23.83 10.64 5.57
N LYS A 200 24.18 9.44 5.09
CA LYS A 200 23.60 8.18 5.59
C LYS A 200 23.97 7.93 7.04
N ALA A 201 25.23 8.17 7.40
CA ALA A 201 25.71 8.02 8.76
C ALA A 201 25.04 9.02 9.71
N GLU A 202 24.93 10.28 9.30
CA GLU A 202 24.22 11.31 10.07
C GLU A 202 22.74 10.94 10.27
N ALA A 203 22.04 10.54 9.21
CA ALA A 203 20.63 10.15 9.34
C ALA A 203 20.44 9.00 10.35
N ARG A 204 21.36 8.01 10.35
CA ARG A 204 21.34 6.92 11.34
C ARG A 204 21.64 7.39 12.76
N SER A 205 22.53 8.37 12.97
CA SER A 205 22.79 8.91 14.31
C SER A 205 21.58 9.64 14.90
N HIS A 206 20.70 10.19 14.05
CA HIS A 206 19.40 10.75 14.46
C HIS A 206 18.29 9.67 14.65
N GLY A 207 18.59 8.40 14.36
CA GLY A 207 17.63 7.30 14.50
C GLY A 207 16.73 7.06 13.28
N ALA A 208 17.13 7.52 12.10
CA ALA A 208 16.55 7.07 10.83
C ALA A 208 17.11 5.70 10.42
N ILE A 209 16.40 5.01 9.53
CA ILE A 209 16.93 3.81 8.84
C ILE A 209 18.12 4.21 7.96
N GLY A 210 18.00 5.34 7.27
CA GLY A 210 19.01 5.88 6.38
C GLY A 210 18.55 7.15 5.67
N SER A 211 19.42 7.63 4.77
CA SER A 211 19.16 8.72 3.84
C SER A 211 19.44 8.24 2.42
N THR A 212 18.61 8.62 1.45
CA THR A 212 18.86 8.25 0.05
C THR A 212 18.30 9.26 -0.94
N ASN A 213 18.93 9.31 -2.10
CA ASN A 213 18.44 9.96 -3.31
C ASN A 213 18.10 8.95 -4.41
N ARG A 214 17.98 7.65 -4.10
CA ARG A 214 17.72 6.60 -5.09
C ARG A 214 16.37 5.95 -4.82
N ALA A 215 15.56 5.82 -5.87
CA ALA A 215 14.23 5.24 -5.76
C ALA A 215 14.29 3.77 -5.35
N THR A 216 15.27 3.02 -5.86
CA THR A 216 15.51 1.61 -5.53
C THR A 216 15.84 1.42 -4.05
N GLU A 217 16.75 2.24 -3.52
CA GLU A 217 17.14 2.17 -2.10
C GLU A 217 16.00 2.62 -1.17
N LEU A 218 15.23 3.65 -1.56
CA LEU A 218 14.02 4.04 -0.83
C LEU A 218 13.02 2.88 -0.76
N PHE A 219 12.78 2.22 -1.89
CA PHE A 219 11.88 1.07 -1.98
C PHE A 219 12.32 -0.05 -1.03
N GLU A 220 13.61 -0.39 -1.02
CA GLU A 220 14.18 -1.38 -0.10
C GLU A 220 14.00 -0.98 1.38
N TYR A 221 14.27 0.28 1.75
CA TYR A 221 14.10 0.75 3.12
C TYR A 221 12.64 0.62 3.59
N VAL A 222 11.68 0.99 2.76
CA VAL A 222 10.25 0.87 3.09
C VAL A 222 9.87 -0.60 3.26
N LEU A 223 10.24 -1.47 2.33
CA LEU A 223 9.90 -2.89 2.43
C LEU A 223 10.57 -3.57 3.63
N ALA A 224 11.83 -3.25 3.91
CA ALA A 224 12.54 -3.75 5.09
C ALA A 224 11.85 -3.32 6.39
N ALA A 225 11.43 -2.05 6.49
CA ALA A 225 10.70 -1.53 7.64
C ALA A 225 9.37 -2.27 7.88
N LEU A 226 8.61 -2.54 6.80
CA LEU A 226 7.37 -3.31 6.88
C LEU A 226 7.60 -4.79 7.22
N ASN A 227 8.75 -5.35 6.84
CA ASN A 227 9.10 -6.73 7.16
C ASN A 227 9.64 -6.91 8.61
N GLY A 228 10.19 -5.84 9.20
CA GLY A 228 10.76 -5.85 10.55
C GLY A 228 9.76 -5.84 11.71
N ARG A 229 8.47 -5.56 11.45
CA ARG A 229 7.42 -5.66 12.48
C ARG A 229 7.26 -7.10 12.98
N ARG A 230 7.67 -7.32 14.24
CA ARG A 230 7.36 -8.52 15.04
C ARG A 230 6.09 -8.28 15.84
#